data_AF-A0A3S1B5Z8-F1
#
_entry.id   AF-A0A3S1B5Z8-F1
#
_cell.length_a   1.000
_cell.length_b   1.000
_cell.length_c   1.000
_cell.angle_alpha   90.00
_cell.angle_beta   90.00
_cell.angle_gamma   90.00
#
_symmetry.space_group_name_H-M   'P 1'
#
loop_
_entity.id
_entity.type
_entity.pdbx_description
1 polymer ?
#
loop_
_entity_poly.entity_id
_entity_poly.type
_entity_poly.pdbx_seq_one_letter_code
_entity_poly.pdbx_strand_id
1 'polypeptide(L)'
;MPNYYAQIDADGRVEGLSELSGEVLSELLIPIDEEHYKNPNLMFTRYVHGAFEGIHSDIRADKTTITGDGKDVLTLQIVVSDWKGQLLREYNEPILVEVSGIQQQVKCSDGAAEITITSEEPGEFRVRTLGLDRNAEMKVVVNSGN
;
A
#
# COMPACT_ATOMS: atom_id res chain seq x y z
N MET A 1 11.92 31.02 -4.43
CA MET A 1 11.67 29.62 -4.81
C MET A 1 10.86 29.00 -3.68
N PRO A 2 9.87 28.14 -3.98
CA PRO A 2 9.15 27.43 -2.93
C PRO A 2 10.09 26.52 -2.14
N ASN A 3 9.82 26.37 -0.85
CA ASN A 3 10.50 25.41 0.02
C ASN A 3 9.53 24.28 0.35
N TYR A 4 9.92 23.04 0.07
CA TYR A 4 9.09 21.88 0.29
C TYR A 4 9.48 21.17 1.59
N TYR A 5 8.48 20.69 2.33
CA TYR A 5 8.68 19.98 3.58
C TYR A 5 7.78 18.74 3.67
N ALA A 6 8.33 17.68 4.25
CA ALA A 6 7.54 16.61 4.84
C ALA A 6 7.27 16.96 6.32
N GLN A 7 5.99 16.99 6.69
CA GLN A 7 5.54 17.13 8.07
C GLN A 7 5.57 15.76 8.74
N ILE A 8 6.31 15.64 9.82
CA ILE A 8 6.40 14.39 10.59
C ILE A 8 5.75 14.53 11.97
N ASP A 9 5.18 13.43 12.46
CA ASP A 9 4.71 13.32 13.84
C ASP A 9 5.87 13.02 14.82
N ALA A 10 5.53 12.82 16.09
CA ALA A 10 6.51 12.53 17.15
C ALA A 10 7.26 11.19 16.96
N ASP A 11 6.70 10.26 16.18
CA ASP A 11 7.31 8.97 15.85
C ASP A 11 8.08 9.02 14.52
N GLY A 12 8.16 10.20 13.90
CA GLY A 12 8.83 10.44 12.62
C GLY A 12 7.97 10.08 11.40
N ARG A 13 6.68 9.77 11.57
CA ARG A 13 5.80 9.39 10.46
C ARG A 13 5.36 10.62 9.67
N VAL A 14 5.46 10.56 8.34
CA VAL A 14 5.00 11.63 7.45
C VAL A 14 3.47 11.67 7.43
N GLU A 15 2.92 12.78 7.94
CA GLU A 15 1.47 13.04 8.01
C GLU A 15 1.01 14.14 7.06
N GLY A 16 1.93 14.87 6.43
CA GLY A 16 1.60 15.93 5.49
C GLY A 16 2.79 16.36 4.64
N LEU A 17 2.48 16.99 3.50
CA LEU A 17 3.47 17.65 2.65
C LEU A 17 3.12 19.13 2.55
N SER A 18 4.11 20.01 2.49
CA SER A 18 3.88 21.46 2.45
C SER A 18 4.81 22.18 1.50
N GLU A 19 4.27 23.24 0.91
CA GLU A 19 5.00 24.23 0.12
C GLU A 19 4.91 25.56 0.86
N LEU A 20 6.05 26.09 1.32
CA LEU A 20 6.14 27.31 2.10
C LEU A 20 6.98 28.36 1.37
N SER A 21 6.63 29.63 1.56
CA SER A 21 7.27 30.77 0.88
C SER A 21 8.67 31.11 1.40
N GLY A 22 9.12 30.50 2.51
CA GLY A 22 10.41 30.73 3.14
C GLY A 22 10.94 29.52 3.90
N GLU A 23 12.17 29.64 4.37
CA GLU A 23 12.80 28.63 5.24
C GLU A 23 12.12 28.59 6.60
N VAL A 24 11.84 27.40 7.09
CA VAL A 24 11.28 27.18 8.42
C VAL A 24 12.17 26.21 9.17
N LEU A 25 12.62 26.65 10.35
CA LEU A 25 13.37 25.81 11.28
C LEU A 25 12.39 25.15 12.24
N SER A 26 12.14 23.85 12.03
CA SER A 26 11.31 23.02 12.89
C SER A 26 11.82 21.58 12.83
N GLU A 27 11.86 20.91 13.97
CA GLU A 27 12.22 19.48 14.04
C GLU A 27 11.16 18.58 13.40
N LEU A 28 9.93 19.10 13.22
CA LEU A 28 8.80 18.38 12.62
C LEU A 28 8.62 18.68 11.12
N LEU A 29 9.48 19.53 10.54
CA LEU A 29 9.46 19.87 9.13
C LEU A 29 10.78 19.45 8.50
N ILE A 30 10.77 18.31 7.82
CA ILE A 30 11.94 17.79 7.12
C ILE A 30 12.01 18.43 5.75
N PRO A 31 13.08 19.19 5.41
CA PRO A 31 13.24 19.75 4.07
C PRO A 31 13.32 18.64 3.02
N ILE A 32 12.59 18.80 1.93
CA ILE A 32 12.58 17.87 0.79
C ILE A 32 12.70 18.65 -0.53
N ASP A 33 12.98 17.95 -1.62
CA ASP A 33 12.92 18.55 -2.96
C ASP A 33 11.52 18.43 -3.60
N GLU A 34 11.38 19.00 -4.79
CA GLU A 34 10.12 18.99 -5.54
C GLU A 34 9.70 17.58 -5.99
N GLU A 35 10.65 16.67 -6.24
CA GLU A 35 10.37 15.30 -6.64
C GLU A 35 9.71 14.53 -5.49
N HIS A 36 10.28 14.64 -4.30
CA HIS A 36 9.73 14.09 -3.07
C HIS A 36 8.36 14.69 -2.74
N TYR A 37 8.19 16.01 -2.90
CA TYR A 37 6.90 16.68 -2.67
C TYR A 37 5.79 16.16 -3.60
N LYS A 38 6.14 15.86 -4.86
CA LYS A 38 5.18 15.32 -5.84
C LYS A 38 5.00 13.81 -5.74
N ASN A 39 5.80 13.10 -4.94
CA ASN A 39 5.69 11.67 -4.77
C ASN A 39 4.60 11.34 -3.72
N PRO A 40 3.43 10.82 -4.12
CA PRO A 40 2.36 10.48 -3.17
C PRO A 40 2.75 9.34 -2.23
N ASN A 41 3.81 8.59 -2.53
CA ASN A 41 4.32 7.52 -1.69
C ASN A 41 5.20 8.02 -0.53
N LEU A 42 5.54 9.32 -0.46
CA LEU A 42 6.24 9.84 0.71
C LEU A 42 5.34 9.87 1.95
N MET A 43 4.03 10.00 1.76
CA MET A 43 3.05 9.92 2.84
C MET A 43 3.12 8.59 3.57
N PHE A 44 3.00 8.63 4.90
CA PHE A 44 3.04 7.48 5.81
C PHE A 44 4.40 6.78 5.96
N THR A 45 5.44 7.21 5.24
CA THR A 45 6.82 6.80 5.52
C THR A 45 7.26 7.27 6.91
N ARG A 46 8.34 6.70 7.43
CA ARG A 46 9.01 7.15 8.65
C ARG A 46 10.33 7.81 8.29
N TYR A 47 10.60 8.96 8.90
CA TYR A 47 11.88 9.62 8.82
C TYR A 47 12.76 9.18 9.98
N VAL A 48 13.76 8.35 9.69
CA VAL A 48 14.65 7.75 10.69
C VAL A 48 16.09 7.89 10.21
N HIS A 49 17.00 8.26 11.11
CA HIS A 49 18.44 8.43 10.81
C HIS A 49 18.76 9.32 9.59
N GLY A 50 17.92 10.32 9.31
CA GLY A 50 18.14 11.25 8.19
C GLY A 50 17.62 10.75 6.84
N ALA A 51 16.84 9.68 6.80
CA ALA A 51 16.27 9.12 5.58
C ALA A 51 14.80 8.75 5.77
N PHE A 52 14.03 8.79 4.68
CA PHE A 52 12.68 8.21 4.66
C PHE A 52 12.76 6.71 4.40
N GLU A 53 12.00 5.96 5.17
CA GLU A 53 11.83 4.51 5.07
C GLU A 53 10.34 4.19 5.08
N GLY A 54 9.91 3.23 4.26
CA GLY A 54 8.50 2.85 4.22
C GLY A 54 8.26 1.67 3.31
N ILE A 55 7.43 0.74 3.79
CA ILE A 55 7.03 -0.47 3.07
C ILE A 55 5.59 -0.34 2.63
N HIS A 56 5.39 -0.42 1.32
CA HIS A 56 4.12 -0.24 0.65
C HIS A 56 3.69 -1.53 -0.03
N SER A 57 2.39 -1.78 -0.10
CA SER A 57 1.83 -2.81 -0.98
C SER A 57 1.04 -2.23 -2.14
N ASP A 58 0.94 -3.03 -3.20
CA ASP A 58 0.02 -2.89 -4.32
C ASP A 58 -0.71 -4.22 -4.54
N ILE A 59 -1.98 -4.18 -4.96
CA ILE A 59 -2.76 -5.37 -5.30
C ILE A 59 -3.06 -5.30 -6.80
N ARG A 60 -2.64 -6.33 -7.52
CA ARG A 60 -2.92 -6.54 -8.95
C ARG A 60 -3.79 -7.77 -9.09
N ALA A 61 -4.72 -7.73 -10.04
CA ALA A 61 -5.61 -8.82 -10.31
C ALA A 61 -5.63 -9.14 -11.80
N ASP A 62 -5.83 -10.42 -12.14
CA ASP A 62 -6.10 -10.84 -13.51
C ASP A 62 -7.47 -10.33 -14.01
N LYS A 63 -8.44 -10.19 -13.11
CA LYS A 63 -9.77 -9.60 -13.32
C LYS A 63 -10.31 -8.99 -12.03
N THR A 64 -11.30 -8.11 -12.10
CA THR A 64 -11.95 -7.52 -10.90
C THR A 64 -13.37 -8.02 -10.68
N THR A 65 -13.83 -8.90 -11.56
CA THR A 65 -15.18 -9.45 -11.55
C THR A 65 -15.12 -10.95 -11.75
N ILE A 66 -15.85 -11.71 -10.92
CA ILE A 66 -16.01 -13.15 -11.05
C ILE A 66 -17.49 -13.56 -11.09
N THR A 67 -17.78 -14.72 -11.64
CA THR A 67 -19.10 -15.35 -11.55
C THR A 67 -19.29 -16.02 -10.18
N GLY A 68 -20.43 -15.81 -9.55
CA GLY A 68 -20.84 -16.44 -8.30
C GLY A 68 -21.27 -17.89 -8.49
N ASP A 69 -20.40 -18.74 -9.03
CA ASP A 69 -20.65 -20.16 -9.29
C ASP A 69 -19.70 -21.10 -8.52
N GLY A 70 -18.84 -20.53 -7.66
CA GLY A 70 -17.81 -21.25 -6.90
C GLY A 70 -16.65 -21.76 -7.74
N LYS A 71 -16.62 -21.51 -9.05
CA LYS A 71 -15.64 -22.06 -10.01
C LYS A 71 -14.81 -20.98 -10.68
N ASP A 72 -15.36 -19.79 -10.87
CA ASP A 72 -14.62 -18.69 -11.48
C ASP A 72 -13.54 -18.15 -10.53
N VAL A 73 -12.27 -18.43 -10.84
CA VAL A 73 -11.12 -18.11 -9.99
C VAL A 73 -10.55 -16.74 -10.35
N LEU A 74 -10.48 -15.85 -9.37
CA LEU A 74 -9.72 -14.61 -9.36
C LEU A 74 -8.32 -14.85 -8.83
N THR A 75 -7.28 -14.42 -9.55
CA THR A 75 -5.88 -14.48 -9.06
C THR A 75 -5.38 -13.09 -8.73
N LEU A 76 -4.94 -12.89 -7.50
CA LEU A 76 -4.38 -11.66 -6.99
C LEU A 76 -2.88 -11.80 -6.77
N GLN A 77 -2.13 -10.85 -7.29
CA GLN A 77 -0.74 -10.65 -6.97
C GLN A 77 -0.61 -9.43 -6.05
N ILE A 78 -0.08 -9.65 -4.86
CA ILE A 78 0.33 -8.58 -3.94
C ILE A 78 1.81 -8.33 -4.18
N VAL A 79 2.18 -7.07 -4.38
CA VAL A 79 3.57 -6.65 -4.59
C VAL A 79 3.97 -5.71 -3.46
N VAL A 80 5.14 -5.93 -2.87
CA VAL A 80 5.70 -5.12 -1.81
C VAL A 80 6.83 -4.26 -2.37
N SER A 81 6.75 -2.95 -2.17
CA SER A 81 7.71 -1.98 -2.67
C SER A 81 8.11 -0.99 -1.58
N ASP A 82 9.24 -0.33 -1.77
CA ASP A 82 9.59 0.82 -0.95
C ASP A 82 8.74 2.05 -1.35
N TRP A 83 8.90 3.13 -0.59
CA TRP A 83 8.24 4.41 -0.88
C TRP A 83 8.69 5.07 -2.20
N LYS A 84 9.79 4.62 -2.81
CA LYS A 84 10.21 5.05 -4.16
C LYS A 84 9.53 4.25 -5.25
N GLY A 85 8.74 3.23 -4.90
CA GLY A 85 8.07 2.32 -5.83
C GLY A 85 8.97 1.20 -6.35
N GLN A 86 10.14 0.98 -5.74
CA GLN A 86 11.03 -0.12 -6.09
C GLN A 86 10.57 -1.39 -5.38
N LEU A 87 10.45 -2.49 -6.13
CA LEU A 87 10.16 -3.82 -5.59
C LEU A 87 11.22 -4.25 -4.56
N LEU A 88 10.78 -4.63 -3.37
CA LEU A 88 11.63 -5.15 -2.30
C LEU A 88 11.80 -6.66 -2.44
N ARG A 89 12.78 -7.10 -3.24
CA ARG A 89 13.04 -8.53 -3.53
C ARG A 89 13.53 -9.32 -2.31
N GLU A 90 14.03 -8.63 -1.31
CA GLU A 90 14.47 -9.20 -0.04
C GLU A 90 13.33 -9.38 0.96
N TYR A 91 12.14 -8.82 0.67
CA TYR A 91 10.98 -8.93 1.54
C TYR A 91 10.38 -10.34 1.45
N ASN A 92 10.45 -11.09 2.55
CA ASN A 92 10.00 -12.48 2.66
C ASN A 92 9.07 -12.71 3.87
N GLU A 93 8.63 -11.63 4.53
CA GLU A 93 7.72 -11.72 5.67
C GLU A 93 6.29 -12.01 5.20
N PRO A 94 5.50 -12.81 5.93
CA PRO A 94 4.08 -13.01 5.61
C PRO A 94 3.31 -11.68 5.57
N ILE A 95 2.46 -11.51 4.57
CA ILE A 95 1.58 -10.34 4.46
C ILE A 95 0.25 -10.68 5.10
N LEU A 96 -0.21 -9.85 6.03
CA LEU A 96 -1.55 -9.97 6.57
C LEU A 96 -2.55 -9.40 5.55
N VAL A 97 -3.50 -10.21 5.13
CA VAL A 97 -4.51 -9.85 4.13
C VAL A 97 -5.89 -10.09 4.70
N GLU A 98 -6.78 -9.12 4.53
CA GLU A 98 -8.18 -9.24 4.87
C GLU A 98 -9.01 -9.41 3.60
N VAL A 99 -9.82 -10.48 3.55
CA VAL A 99 -10.77 -10.76 2.49
C VAL A 99 -12.14 -10.86 3.12
N SER A 100 -13.06 -9.95 2.76
CA SER A 100 -14.43 -9.94 3.30
C SER A 100 -14.49 -9.95 4.85
N GLY A 101 -13.60 -9.20 5.50
CA GLY A 101 -13.51 -9.13 6.97
C GLY A 101 -12.77 -10.29 7.63
N ILE A 102 -12.32 -11.30 6.88
CA ILE A 102 -11.52 -12.41 7.40
C ILE A 102 -10.05 -12.13 7.14
N GLN A 103 -9.25 -12.10 8.21
CA GLN A 103 -7.80 -11.90 8.13
C GLN A 103 -7.06 -13.23 7.98
N GLN A 104 -6.10 -13.27 7.08
CA GLN A 104 -5.23 -14.42 6.82
C GLN A 104 -3.80 -13.97 6.51
N GLN A 105 -2.82 -14.79 6.91
CA GLN A 105 -1.43 -14.57 6.52
C GLN A 105 -1.16 -15.24 5.18
N VAL A 106 -0.56 -14.48 4.26
CA VAL A 106 -0.19 -14.96 2.93
C VAL A 106 1.32 -14.96 2.83
N LYS A 107 1.87 -16.10 2.40
CA LYS A 107 3.31 -16.24 2.22
C LYS A 107 3.78 -15.27 1.13
N CYS A 108 4.77 -14.46 1.46
CA CYS A 108 5.48 -13.61 0.52
C CYS A 108 6.85 -14.20 0.23
N SER A 109 7.28 -14.08 -1.02
CA SER A 109 8.64 -14.39 -1.45
C SER A 109 9.04 -13.42 -2.54
N ASP A 110 10.28 -12.94 -2.50
CA ASP A 110 10.80 -11.97 -3.47
C ASP A 110 9.96 -10.69 -3.60
N GLY A 111 9.36 -10.24 -2.49
CA GLY A 111 8.47 -9.08 -2.46
C GLY A 111 7.12 -9.30 -3.16
N ALA A 112 6.75 -10.55 -3.44
CA ALA A 112 5.47 -10.88 -4.05
C ALA A 112 4.73 -12.00 -3.31
N ALA A 113 3.41 -11.91 -3.27
CA ALA A 113 2.52 -12.94 -2.77
C ALA A 113 1.37 -13.17 -3.75
N GLU A 114 0.84 -14.38 -3.78
CA GLU A 114 -0.28 -14.75 -4.65
C GLU A 114 -1.45 -15.29 -3.80
N ILE A 115 -2.67 -14.91 -4.18
CA ILE A 115 -3.92 -15.37 -3.57
C ILE A 115 -4.91 -15.70 -4.67
N THR A 116 -5.60 -16.82 -4.54
CA THR A 116 -6.74 -17.16 -5.39
C THR A 116 -8.04 -17.02 -4.61
N ILE A 117 -9.07 -16.45 -5.24
CA ILE A 117 -10.39 -16.25 -4.65
C ILE A 117 -11.47 -16.82 -5.58
N THR A 118 -12.44 -17.51 -5.01
CA THR A 118 -13.70 -17.90 -5.65
C THR A 118 -14.87 -17.46 -4.75
N SER A 119 -16.06 -17.35 -5.32
CA SER A 119 -17.29 -17.08 -4.55
C SER A 119 -18.48 -17.79 -5.18
N GLU A 120 -19.42 -18.24 -4.33
CA GLU A 120 -20.75 -18.71 -4.75
C GLU A 120 -21.83 -17.63 -4.55
N GLU A 121 -21.54 -16.61 -3.74
CA GLU A 121 -22.50 -15.57 -3.40
C GLU A 121 -22.26 -14.31 -4.23
N PRO A 122 -23.28 -13.83 -4.98
CA PRO A 122 -23.21 -12.55 -5.68
C PRO A 122 -23.10 -11.39 -4.69
N GLY A 123 -22.36 -10.36 -5.06
CA GLY A 123 -22.13 -9.22 -4.19
C GLY A 123 -20.80 -8.53 -4.46
N GLU A 124 -20.36 -7.74 -3.50
CA GLU A 124 -19.09 -7.03 -3.58
C GLU A 124 -18.33 -7.23 -2.28
N PHE A 125 -17.02 -7.45 -2.38
CA PHE A 125 -16.16 -7.50 -1.22
C PHE A 125 -14.86 -6.74 -1.47
N ARG A 126 -14.13 -6.48 -0.39
CA ARG A 126 -12.84 -5.80 -0.43
C ARG A 126 -11.74 -6.77 -0.02
N VAL A 127 -10.59 -6.62 -0.68
CA VAL A 127 -9.33 -7.25 -0.33
C VAL A 127 -8.40 -6.15 0.13
N ARG A 128 -7.80 -6.31 1.30
CA ARG A 128 -6.90 -5.31 1.90
C ARG A 128 -5.64 -5.97 2.42
N THR A 129 -4.47 -5.35 2.22
CA THR A 129 -3.32 -5.70 3.05
C THR A 129 -3.40 -4.95 4.38
N LEU A 130 -2.72 -5.45 5.41
CA LEU A 130 -2.68 -4.86 6.74
C LEU A 130 -1.25 -4.88 7.29
N GLY A 131 -0.96 -3.96 8.21
CA GLY A 131 0.29 -3.94 8.97
C GLY A 131 1.48 -3.31 8.25
N LEU A 132 1.32 -2.84 7.01
CA LEU A 132 2.34 -2.08 6.29
C LEU A 132 2.18 -0.57 6.52
N ASP A 133 3.23 0.20 6.24
CA ASP A 133 3.19 1.67 6.36
C ASP A 133 2.11 2.26 5.43
N ARG A 134 2.01 1.69 4.22
CA ARG A 134 0.90 1.92 3.30
C ARG A 134 0.31 0.61 2.79
N ASN A 135 -0.97 0.42 3.09
CA ASN A 135 -1.73 -0.75 2.67
C ASN A 135 -2.42 -0.52 1.32
N ALA A 136 -2.64 -1.61 0.60
CA ALA A 136 -3.45 -1.65 -0.61
C ALA A 136 -4.87 -2.12 -0.30
N GLU A 137 -5.85 -1.59 -1.03
CA GLU A 137 -7.23 -2.05 -1.04
C GLU A 137 -7.69 -2.26 -2.48
N MET A 138 -8.41 -3.34 -2.74
CA MET A 138 -9.05 -3.61 -4.01
C MET A 138 -10.49 -4.07 -3.81
N LYS A 139 -11.41 -3.56 -4.63
CA LYS A 139 -12.80 -4.01 -4.69
C LYS A 139 -12.94 -5.14 -5.71
N VAL A 140 -13.64 -6.21 -5.33
CA VAL A 140 -14.00 -7.33 -6.20
C VAL A 140 -15.52 -7.39 -6.32
N VAL A 141 -16.02 -7.63 -7.53
CA VAL A 141 -17.44 -7.82 -7.81
C VAL A 141 -17.71 -9.29 -8.15
N VAL A 142 -18.73 -9.87 -7.54
CA VAL A 142 -19.23 -11.19 -7.84
C VAL A 142 -20.60 -11.05 -8.50
N ASN A 143 -20.69 -11.41 -9.78
CA ASN A 143 -21.94 -11.39 -10.52
C ASN A 143 -22.77 -12.63 -10.20
N SER A 144 -24.09 -12.51 -10.33
CA SER A 144 -24.98 -13.68 -10.31
C SER A 144 -24.54 -14.69 -11.35
N GLY A 145 -24.30 -15.94 -10.93
CA GLY A 145 -24.18 -17.07 -11.85
C GLY A 145 -25.46 -17.19 -12.68
N ASN A 146 -25.31 -17.36 -13.99
CA ASN A 146 -26.44 -17.72 -14.86
C ASN A 146 -26.93 -19.15 -14.54
#